data_AF-A0A379D991-F1
#
_entry.id   AF-A0A379D991-F1
#
_cell.length_a   1.000
_cell.length_b   1.000
_cell.length_c   1.000
_cell.angle_alpha   90.00
_cell.angle_beta   90.00
_cell.angle_gamma   90.00
#
_symmetry.space_group_name_H-M   'P 1'
#
loop_
_entity.id
_entity.type
_entity.pdbx_description
1 polymer ?
#
loop_
_entity_poly.entity_id
_entity_poly.type
_entity_poly.pdbx_seq_one_letter_code
_entity_poly.pdbx_strand_id
1 'polypeptide(L)' 'MSRKGNCLDNSPMENFFGILKQEIYYGKTFRSFNELKNCIEKYIKYYNEDRIKAKLGYLSPVDYRKLNAA' A
#
# COMPACT_ATOMS: atom_id res chain seq x y z
N MET A 1 2.84 1.79 -16.79
CA MET A 1 3.92 2.78 -16.67
C MET A 1 3.41 4.08 -17.27
N SER A 2 3.50 5.20 -16.56
CA SER A 2 3.17 6.51 -17.15
C SER A 2 4.12 6.82 -18.31
N ARG A 3 3.72 7.74 -19.19
CA ARG A 3 4.48 8.10 -20.38
C ARG A 3 5.87 8.59 -19.95
N LYS A 4 6.92 8.26 -20.71
CA LYS A 4 8.30 8.71 -20.42
C LYS A 4 8.30 10.23 -20.22
N GLY A 5 8.71 10.70 -19.03
CA GLY A 5 8.71 12.10 -18.64
C GLY A 5 7.53 12.54 -17.74
N ASN A 6 6.56 11.68 -17.44
CA ASN A 6 5.49 11.96 -16.47
C ASN A 6 5.59 11.00 -15.27
N CYS A 7 6.11 11.47 -14.14
CA CYS A 7 6.25 10.66 -12.93
C CYS A 7 5.00 10.67 -12.04
N LEU A 8 4.10 11.64 -12.20
CA LEU A 8 3.04 11.94 -11.23
C LEU A 8 2.05 10.78 -11.06
N ASP A 9 1.74 10.05 -12.13
CA ASP A 9 0.84 8.89 -12.04
C ASP A 9 1.53 7.68 -11.39
N ASN A 10 2.85 7.59 -11.48
CA ASN A 10 3.62 6.45 -10.97
C ASN A 10 4.07 6.67 -9.52
N SER A 11 4.32 7.92 -9.12
CA SER A 11 4.85 8.26 -7.79
C SER A 11 4.02 7.70 -6.62
N PRO A 12 2.68 7.73 -6.63
CA PRO A 12 1.88 7.12 -5.56
C PRO A 12 2.10 5.60 -5.44
N MET A 13 2.21 4.90 -6.58
CA MET A 13 2.45 3.46 -6.60
C MET A 13 3.89 3.11 -6.21
N GLU A 14 4.88 3.90 -6.65
CA GLU A 14 6.28 3.74 -6.22
C GLU A 14 6.41 3.89 -4.71
N ASN A 15 5.75 4.90 -4.13
CA ASN A 15 5.72 5.09 -2.68
C ASN A 15 5.09 3.88 -1.97
N PHE A 16 3.95 3.39 -2.46
CA PHE A 16 3.30 2.21 -1.89
C PHE A 16 4.21 0.98 -1.91
N PHE A 17 4.86 0.69 -3.04
CA PHE A 17 5.76 -0.47 -3.16
C PHE A 17 7.03 -0.33 -2.32
N GLY A 18 7.54 0.88 -2.14
CA GLY A 18 8.65 1.15 -1.22
C GLY A 18 8.30 0.76 0.21
N ILE A 19 7.15 1.23 0.69
CA ILE A 19 6.66 0.95 2.05
C ILE A 19 6.34 -0.54 2.22
N LEU A 20 5.64 -1.16 1.26
CA LEU A 20 5.32 -2.59 1.30
C LEU A 20 6.60 -3.43 1.46
N LYS A 21 7.61 -3.16 0.64
CA LYS A 21 8.86 -3.93 0.71
C LYS A 21 9.57 -3.72 2.04
N GLN A 22 9.57 -2.50 2.56
CA GLN A 22 10.17 -2.18 3.86
C GLN A 22 9.46 -2.87 5.03
N GLU A 23 8.14 -2.88 5.05
CA GLU A 23 7.36 -3.37 6.19
C GLU A 23 7.22 -4.90 6.19
N ILE A 24 7.12 -5.56 5.02
CA ILE A 24 6.81 -6.99 4.97
C ILE A 24 7.76 -7.87 4.15
N TYR A 25 8.62 -7.31 3.30
CA TYR A 25 9.46 -8.13 2.39
C TYR A 25 10.91 -8.22 2.85
N TYR A 26 11.55 -7.08 3.11
CA TYR A 26 12.96 -7.04 3.46
C TYR A 26 13.21 -7.73 4.81
N GLY A 27 14.26 -8.57 4.87
CA GLY A 27 14.60 -9.34 6.06
C GLY A 27 13.72 -10.56 6.32
N LYS A 28 12.77 -10.89 5.42
CA LYS A 28 11.95 -12.10 5.51
C LYS A 28 12.28 -13.09 4.41
N THR A 29 12.21 -14.38 4.73
CA THR A 29 12.32 -15.47 3.77
C THR A 29 10.95 -16.10 3.58
N PHE A 30 10.49 -16.15 2.33
CA PHE A 30 9.27 -16.84 1.93
C PHE A 30 9.66 -18.16 1.28
N ARG A 31 9.04 -19.27 1.71
CA ARG A 31 9.35 -20.62 1.22
C ARG A 31 8.50 -21.05 0.04
N SER A 32 7.46 -20.27 -0.28
CA SER A 32 6.62 -20.50 -1.45
C SER A 32 6.04 -19.21 -2.00
N PHE A 33 5.65 -19.25 -3.27
CA PHE A 33 4.90 -18.16 -3.89
C PHE A 33 3.58 -17.90 -3.16
N ASN A 34 2.87 -18.95 -2.74
CA ASN A 34 1.59 -18.80 -2.02
C ASN A 34 1.76 -18.09 -0.68
N GLU A 35 2.86 -18.35 0.04
CA GLU A 35 3.16 -17.66 1.29
C GLU A 35 3.37 -16.15 1.06
N LEU A 36 4.18 -15.79 0.06
CA LEU A 36 4.40 -14.40 -0.32
C LEU A 36 3.10 -13.72 -0.77
N LYS A 37 2.32 -14.39 -1.63
CA LYS A 37 1.03 -13.90 -2.12
C LYS A 37 0.07 -13.60 -0.96
N ASN A 38 -0.11 -14.56 -0.05
CA ASN A 38 -0.98 -14.41 1.11
C ASN A 38 -0.51 -13.27 2.03
N CYS A 39 0.80 -13.09 2.19
CA CYS A 39 1.36 -11.99 2.97
C CYS A 39 1.05 -10.63 2.33
N ILE A 40 1.23 -10.52 1.00
CA ILE A 40 0.93 -9.30 0.24
C ILE A 40 -0.57 -8.99 0.29
N GLU A 41 -1.46 -9.96 0.07
CA GLU A 41 -2.91 -9.76 0.12
C GLU A 41 -3.38 -9.26 1.49
N LYS A 42 -2.89 -9.87 2.58
CA LYS A 42 -3.16 -9.41 3.95
C LYS A 42 -2.65 -8.00 4.18
N TYR A 43 -1.45 -7.68 3.71
CA TYR A 43 -0.88 -6.35 3.86
C TYR A 43 -1.64 -5.30 3.07
N ILE A 44 -2.11 -5.59 1.85
CA ILE A 44 -2.94 -4.69 1.06
C ILE A 44 -4.25 -4.39 1.79
N LYS A 45 -4.89 -5.42 2.37
CA LYS A 45 -6.10 -5.24 3.17
C LYS A 45 -5.85 -4.31 4.34
N TYR A 46 -4.85 -4.63 5.17
CA TYR A 46 -4.41 -3.79 6.29
C TYR A 46 -4.12 -2.35 5.87
N TYR A 47 -3.34 -2.17 4.79
CA TYR A 47 -2.95 -0.84 4.31
C TYR A 47 -4.15 0.03 3.94
N ASN A 48 -5.20 -0.57 3.36
CA ASN A 48 -6.38 0.16 2.90
C ASN A 48 -7.44 0.34 3.99
N GLU A 49 -7.67 -0.68 4.82
CA GLU A 49 -8.80 -0.74 5.75
C GLU A 49 -8.41 -0.35 7.18
N ASP A 50 -7.18 -0.62 7.61
CA ASP A 50 -6.79 -0.51 9.02
C ASP A 50 -5.66 0.52 9.26
N ARG A 51 -4.82 0.82 8.26
CA ARG A 51 -3.65 1.67 8.44
C ARG A 51 -4.04 3.12 8.70
N ILE A 52 -3.84 3.56 9.93
CA ILE A 52 -4.02 4.96 10.34
C ILE A 52 -2.95 5.86 9.73
N LYS A 53 -3.40 6.97 9.11
CA LYS A 53 -2.49 7.99 8.55
C LYS A 53 -2.85 9.36 9.11
N ALA A 54 -1.89 10.01 9.79
CA ALA A 54 -2.08 11.36 10.35
C ALA A 54 -2.55 12.36 9.30
N LYS A 55 -1.98 12.31 8.08
CA LYS A 55 -2.38 13.15 6.94
C LYS A 55 -3.83 12.97 6.47
N LEU A 56 -4.48 11.87 6.86
CA LEU A 56 -5.88 11.57 6.56
C LEU A 56 -6.79 11.83 7.77
N GLY A 57 -6.35 12.63 8.75
CA GLY A 57 -7.12 12.88 9.97
C GLY A 57 -7.20 11.66 10.88
N TYR A 58 -6.14 10.85 10.93
CA TYR A 58 -6.10 9.59 11.68
C TYR A 58 -7.13 8.55 11.21
N LEU A 59 -7.46 8.56 9.92
CA LEU A 59 -8.33 7.57 9.29
C LEU A 59 -7.52 6.57 8.43
N SER A 60 -8.14 5.41 8.18
CA SER A 60 -7.70 4.50 7.12
C SER A 60 -7.94 5.13 5.74
N PRO A 61 -7.21 4.71 4.68
CA PRO A 61 -7.48 5.18 3.32
C PRO A 61 -8.94 4.96 2.86
N VAL A 62 -9.54 3.83 3.23
CA VAL A 62 -10.94 3.53 2.89
C VAL A 62 -11.90 4.42 3.67
N ASP A 63 -11.69 4.61 4.98
CA ASP A 63 -12.59 5.45 5.78
C ASP A 63 -12.50 6.92 5.39
N TYR A 64 -11.30 7.40 5.08
CA TYR A 64 -11.10 8.73 4.52
C TYR A 64 -11.89 8.89 3.21
N ARG A 65 -11.85 7.90 2.31
CA ARG A 65 -12.63 7.94 1.07
C ARG A 65 -14.13 7.93 1.32
N LYS A 66 -14.62 7.09 2.24
CA LYS A 66 -16.05 7.03 2.58
C LYS A 66 -16.56 8.35 3.17
N LEU A 67 -15.77 9.00 4.03
CA LEU A 67 -16.13 10.28 4.63
C LEU A 67 -16.18 11.42 3.61
N ASN A 68 -15.34 11.35 2.57
CA ASN A 68 -15.21 12.39 1.53
C ASN A 68 -15.88 12.00 0.20
N ALA A 69 -16.63 10.90 0.15
CA ALA A 69 -17.44 10.53 -1.00
C ALA A 69 -18.73 11.36 -0.95
N ALA A 70 -18.92 12.22 -1.96
CA ALA A 70 -20.16 12.98 -2.17
C ALA A 70 -21.25 12.09 -2.78
#